data_AF-A0A3S4F3U9-F1
#
_entry.id   AF-A0A3S4F3U9-F1
#
_cell.length_a   1.000
_cell.length_b   1.000
_cell.length_c   1.000
_cell.angle_alpha   90.00
_cell.angle_beta   90.00
_cell.angle_gamma   90.00
#
_symmetry.space_group_name_H-M   'P 1'
#
loop_
_entity.id
_entity.type
_entity.pdbx_description
1 polymer ?
#
loop_
_entity_poly.entity_id
_entity_poly.type
_entity_poly.pdbx_seq_one_letter_code
_entity_poly.pdbx_strand_id
1 'polypeptide(L)'
;MGLASLLQALGPPVQSVEEETFALFAQDLPHEQNLGFVDAKALSLELTVAGRDLTIHQSPAVLSSNRAGGTTGAVLWKITPLFAAWLASPTSNPLFTHGILSATSLVLELGCGISGLAALLLAPHIARYVLTDQAYVARLVERNVAENWAAVVTATAAGKPAKAARRAAVASASSAEDAGGGEGQKIVFTPLDWETDAVTAALAGGGSGGAKTFDVVVACDCVYNEALIEPFVATCVDVCRLRTADDDDEEGGGGDGG
;
A
#
# COMPACT_ATOMS: atom_id res chain seq x y z
N MET A 1 -13.41 -16.47 -10.67
CA MET A 1 -12.55 -17.15 -9.68
C MET A 1 -12.60 -16.32 -8.41
N GLY A 2 -12.30 -16.89 -7.25
CA GLY A 2 -12.38 -16.20 -5.96
C GLY A 2 -11.42 -16.83 -4.95
N LEU A 3 -11.60 -16.53 -3.66
CA LEU A 3 -10.69 -16.92 -2.58
C LEU A 3 -10.26 -18.40 -2.62
N ALA A 4 -11.22 -19.34 -2.78
CA ALA A 4 -10.91 -20.77 -2.84
C ALA A 4 -9.92 -21.13 -3.97
N SER A 5 -10.03 -20.47 -5.12
CA SER A 5 -9.14 -20.68 -6.27
C SER A 5 -7.75 -20.09 -6.02
N LEU A 6 -7.66 -18.95 -5.33
CA LEU A 6 -6.38 -18.38 -4.91
C LEU A 6 -5.69 -19.31 -3.91
N LEU A 7 -6.40 -19.76 -2.87
CA LEU A 7 -5.86 -20.66 -1.85
C LEU A 7 -5.33 -21.96 -2.47
N GLN A 8 -6.05 -22.52 -3.45
CA GLN A 8 -5.57 -23.68 -4.19
C GLN A 8 -4.26 -23.40 -4.97
N ALA A 9 -4.10 -22.20 -5.52
CA ALA A 9 -2.90 -21.81 -6.26
C ALA A 9 -1.69 -21.53 -5.35
N LEU A 10 -1.92 -21.09 -4.10
CA LEU A 10 -0.87 -20.88 -3.10
C LEU A 10 -0.30 -22.19 -2.54
N GLY A 11 -1.03 -23.30 -2.69
CA GLY A 11 -0.62 -24.60 -2.19
C GLY A 11 -1.10 -24.87 -0.76
N PRO A 12 -0.57 -25.92 -0.11
CA PRO A 12 -0.96 -26.25 1.26
C PRO A 12 -0.53 -25.15 2.25
N PRO A 13 -1.28 -24.96 3.34
CA PRO A 13 -0.89 -24.02 4.39
C PRO A 13 0.43 -24.46 5.05
N VAL A 14 1.17 -23.47 5.56
CA VAL A 14 2.38 -23.70 6.36
C VAL A 14 2.06 -24.61 7.54
N GLN A 15 2.69 -25.78 7.59
CA GLN A 15 2.43 -26.79 8.63
C GLN A 15 3.36 -26.61 9.85
N SER A 16 4.60 -26.21 9.59
CA SER A 16 5.62 -25.99 10.62
C SER A 16 6.50 -24.81 10.22
N VAL A 17 6.37 -23.70 10.97
CA VAL A 17 7.20 -22.51 10.76
C VAL A 17 8.68 -22.84 10.96
N GLU A 18 9.00 -23.71 11.93
CA GLU A 18 10.36 -24.13 12.21
C GLU A 18 10.97 -24.89 11.03
N GLU A 19 10.24 -25.85 10.45
CA GLU A 19 10.72 -26.65 9.32
C GLU A 19 10.88 -25.80 8.06
N GLU A 20 9.91 -24.94 7.75
CA GLU A 20 10.00 -24.06 6.58
C GLU A 20 11.12 -23.04 6.72
N THR A 21 11.29 -22.47 7.91
CA THR A 21 12.40 -21.54 8.20
C THR A 21 13.73 -22.29 8.07
N PHE A 22 13.86 -23.47 8.66
CA PHE A 22 15.06 -24.29 8.52
C PHE A 22 15.38 -24.58 7.05
N ALA A 23 14.39 -25.01 6.26
CA ALA A 23 14.56 -25.30 4.84
C ALA A 23 14.93 -24.05 4.02
N LEU A 24 14.38 -22.88 4.36
CA LEU A 24 14.71 -21.61 3.72
C LEU A 24 16.15 -21.18 4.02
N PHE A 25 16.57 -21.25 5.28
CA PHE A 25 17.92 -20.85 5.71
C PHE A 25 19.01 -21.88 5.39
N ALA A 26 18.63 -23.12 5.09
CA ALA A 26 19.54 -24.18 4.63
C ALA A 26 19.87 -24.08 3.13
N GLN A 27 19.19 -23.22 2.37
CA GLN A 27 19.48 -22.99 0.95
C GLN A 27 20.71 -22.07 0.78
N ASP A 28 21.47 -22.30 -0.29
CA ASP A 28 22.49 -21.36 -0.75
C ASP A 28 21.81 -20.10 -1.29
N LEU A 29 21.55 -19.14 -0.40
CA LEU A 29 20.95 -17.86 -0.77
C LEU A 29 21.99 -17.02 -1.53
N PRO A 30 21.60 -16.33 -2.62
CA PRO A 30 22.51 -15.44 -3.33
C PRO A 30 23.10 -14.40 -2.36
N HIS A 31 24.43 -14.37 -2.24
CA HIS A 31 25.14 -13.49 -1.31
C HIS A 31 24.97 -11.98 -1.59
N GLU A 32 24.27 -11.59 -2.66
CA GLU A 32 24.34 -10.25 -3.26
C GLU A 32 23.10 -9.36 -3.10
N GLN A 33 22.05 -9.80 -2.39
CA GLN A 33 20.85 -8.98 -2.23
C GLN A 33 20.89 -8.19 -0.92
N ASN A 34 21.60 -7.06 -0.94
CA ASN A 34 21.51 -6.05 0.12
C ASN A 34 20.11 -5.42 0.13
N LEU A 35 19.20 -6.03 0.92
CA LEU A 35 17.91 -5.48 1.34
C LEU A 35 18.18 -4.20 2.14
N GLY A 36 17.86 -3.06 1.55
CA GLY A 36 18.19 -1.75 2.11
C GLY A 36 17.57 -0.65 1.27
N PHE A 37 18.13 0.55 1.35
CA PHE A 37 17.57 1.72 0.67
C PHE A 37 18.06 1.84 -0.77
N VAL A 38 17.22 2.42 -1.65
CA VAL A 38 17.61 2.73 -3.03
C VAL A 38 18.78 3.73 -3.02
N ASP A 39 18.59 4.87 -2.35
CA ASP A 39 19.66 5.79 -1.95
C ASP A 39 19.18 6.54 -0.70
N ALA A 40 19.78 6.25 0.46
CA ALA A 40 19.36 6.84 1.74
C ALA A 40 19.78 8.31 1.91
N LYS A 41 20.64 8.84 1.04
CA LYS A 41 21.20 10.20 1.17
C LYS A 41 20.51 11.19 0.24
N ALA A 42 19.92 10.71 -0.85
CA ALA A 42 19.21 11.55 -1.80
C ALA A 42 17.94 12.16 -1.18
N LEU A 43 17.70 13.45 -1.44
CA LEU A 43 16.45 14.12 -1.07
C LEU A 43 15.30 13.79 -2.03
N SER A 44 15.63 13.36 -3.24
CA SER A 44 14.67 12.95 -4.27
C SER A 44 15.29 11.86 -5.15
N LEU A 45 14.45 10.92 -5.60
CA LEU A 45 14.79 9.83 -6.49
C LEU A 45 13.97 9.93 -7.78
N GLU A 46 14.62 9.80 -8.94
CA GLU A 46 13.95 9.58 -10.22
C GLU A 46 13.96 8.07 -10.52
N LEU A 47 12.78 7.46 -10.65
CA LEU A 47 12.62 6.02 -10.78
C LEU A 47 11.74 5.69 -11.98
N THR A 48 12.05 4.61 -12.70
CA THR A 48 11.13 4.03 -13.67
C THR A 48 10.57 2.73 -13.09
N VAL A 49 9.29 2.71 -12.74
CA VAL A 49 8.61 1.53 -12.14
C VAL A 49 7.40 1.18 -12.99
N ALA A 50 7.27 -0.09 -13.40
CA ALA A 50 6.20 -0.56 -14.28
C ALA A 50 6.01 0.32 -15.56
N GLY A 51 7.12 0.84 -16.11
CA GLY A 51 7.10 1.73 -17.28
C GLY A 51 6.55 3.13 -17.02
N ARG A 52 6.55 3.58 -15.75
CA ARG A 52 6.19 4.94 -15.31
C ARG A 52 7.42 5.62 -14.74
N ASP A 53 7.70 6.83 -15.20
CA ASP A 53 8.75 7.67 -14.62
C ASP A 53 8.14 8.44 -13.43
N LEU A 54 8.74 8.31 -12.26
CA LEU A 54 8.24 8.81 -10.99
C LEU A 54 9.34 9.58 -10.26
N THR A 55 8.94 10.63 -9.54
CA THR A 55 9.82 11.42 -8.68
C THR A 55 9.40 11.21 -7.23
N ILE A 56 10.29 10.66 -6.39
CA ILE A 56 10.00 10.34 -4.98
C ILE A 56 10.90 11.16 -4.06
N HIS A 57 10.29 12.06 -3.28
CA HIS A 57 10.96 12.87 -2.28
C HIS A 57 11.11 12.10 -0.96
N GLN A 58 12.28 12.22 -0.34
CA GLN A 58 12.65 11.51 0.90
C GLN A 58 13.03 12.50 2.02
N SER A 59 13.18 11.97 3.24
CA SER A 59 13.74 12.72 4.38
C SER A 59 14.93 11.98 5.04
N PRO A 60 16.12 12.00 4.41
CA PRO A 60 17.35 11.43 4.99
C PRO A 60 17.66 11.95 6.39
N ALA A 61 17.34 13.21 6.69
CA ALA A 61 17.58 13.80 8.01
C ALA A 61 16.74 13.12 9.11
N VAL A 62 15.51 12.69 8.80
CA VAL A 62 14.66 11.95 9.74
C VAL A 62 15.21 10.54 9.96
N LEU A 63 15.72 9.89 8.91
CA LEU A 63 16.39 8.60 9.04
C LEU A 63 17.56 8.66 10.04
N SER A 64 18.35 9.75 10.01
CA SER A 64 19.48 9.96 10.93
C SER A 64 19.11 10.57 12.29
N SER A 65 17.83 10.74 12.60
CA SER A 65 17.39 11.43 13.83
C SER A 65 17.27 10.49 15.03
N ASN A 66 17.38 11.04 16.23
CA ASN A 66 17.12 10.34 17.50
C ASN A 66 15.65 10.43 17.93
N ARG A 67 14.72 10.54 16.97
CA ARG A 67 13.27 10.58 17.27
C ARG A 67 12.85 9.24 17.90
N ALA A 68 11.93 9.30 18.86
CA ALA A 68 11.27 8.11 19.38
C ALA A 68 10.36 7.51 18.30
N GLY A 69 10.48 6.20 18.05
CA GLY A 69 9.77 5.47 17.00
C GLY A 69 10.64 5.18 15.77
N GLY A 70 10.17 4.27 14.91
CA GLY A 70 10.86 3.92 13.66
C GLY A 70 11.03 5.12 12.71
N THR A 71 12.23 5.28 12.14
CA THR A 71 12.57 6.35 11.18
C THR A 71 12.83 5.83 9.77
N THR A 72 12.90 4.51 9.62
CA THR A 72 13.19 3.79 8.37
C THR A 72 12.19 4.09 7.25
N GLY A 73 10.96 4.46 7.58
CA GLY A 73 9.95 4.90 6.61
C GLY A 73 10.29 6.22 5.90
N ALA A 74 11.32 6.95 6.35
CA ALA A 74 11.70 8.25 5.79
C ALA A 74 12.44 8.18 4.43
N VAL A 75 12.81 6.98 3.98
CA VAL A 75 13.54 6.73 2.73
C VAL A 75 12.95 5.52 2.01
N LEU A 76 13.21 5.40 0.71
CA LEU A 76 12.68 4.33 -0.11
C LEU A 76 13.51 3.05 0.00
N TRP A 77 12.86 1.95 0.38
CA TRP A 77 13.42 0.61 0.37
C TRP A 77 13.47 0.02 -1.04
N LYS A 78 14.52 -0.75 -1.35
CA LYS A 78 14.76 -1.34 -2.67
C LYS A 78 13.69 -2.33 -3.11
N ILE A 79 13.03 -2.99 -2.16
CA ILE A 79 11.97 -3.96 -2.45
C ILE A 79 10.69 -3.27 -2.90
N THR A 80 10.40 -2.05 -2.42
CA THR A 80 9.12 -1.36 -2.67
C THR A 80 8.83 -1.15 -4.16
N PRO A 81 9.76 -0.70 -5.04
CA PRO A 81 9.51 -0.62 -6.48
C PRO A 81 9.21 -1.98 -7.13
N LEU A 82 9.89 -3.05 -6.71
CA LEU A 82 9.70 -4.40 -7.25
C LEU A 82 8.32 -4.94 -6.84
N PHE A 83 7.98 -4.78 -5.56
CA PHE A 83 6.69 -5.16 -5.01
C PHE A 83 5.55 -4.38 -5.66
N ALA A 84 5.67 -3.05 -5.79
CA ALA A 84 4.65 -2.22 -6.40
C ALA A 84 4.39 -2.59 -7.87
N ALA A 85 5.45 -2.87 -8.64
CA ALA A 85 5.33 -3.33 -10.02
C ALA A 85 4.65 -4.70 -10.13
N TRP A 86 4.99 -5.64 -9.23
CA TRP A 86 4.35 -6.95 -9.16
C TRP A 86 2.87 -6.86 -8.74
N LEU A 87 2.57 -6.07 -7.71
CA LEU A 87 1.23 -5.90 -7.14
C LEU A 87 0.28 -5.31 -8.19
N ALA A 88 0.74 -4.32 -8.95
CA ALA A 88 -0.04 -3.61 -9.96
C ALA A 88 0.01 -4.26 -11.36
N SER A 89 0.25 -5.58 -11.46
CA SER A 89 0.26 -6.31 -12.75
C SER A 89 -1.01 -7.16 -12.93
N PRO A 90 -2.09 -6.65 -13.56
CA PRO A 90 -3.38 -7.35 -13.57
C PRO A 90 -3.39 -8.67 -14.35
N THR A 91 -2.46 -8.84 -15.28
CA THR A 91 -2.39 -10.03 -16.13
C THR A 91 -1.59 -11.17 -15.51
N SER A 92 -0.76 -10.90 -14.50
CA SER A 92 0.14 -11.89 -13.91
C SER A 92 0.00 -12.04 -12.40
N ASN A 93 -0.51 -11.03 -11.69
CA ASN A 93 -0.63 -11.08 -10.25
C ASN A 93 -1.82 -11.98 -9.82
N PRO A 94 -1.61 -12.97 -8.94
CA PRO A 94 -2.66 -13.87 -8.47
C PRO A 94 -3.89 -13.17 -7.88
N LEU A 95 -3.72 -12.01 -7.25
CA LEU A 95 -4.83 -11.26 -6.69
C LEU A 95 -5.81 -10.78 -7.78
N PHE A 96 -5.32 -10.41 -8.96
CA PHE A 96 -6.18 -10.06 -10.09
C PHE A 96 -6.68 -11.30 -10.84
N THR A 97 -5.79 -12.25 -11.15
CA THR A 97 -6.16 -13.42 -11.96
C THR A 97 -7.16 -14.34 -11.25
N HIS A 98 -7.16 -14.36 -9.92
CA HIS A 98 -8.15 -15.08 -9.12
C HIS A 98 -9.33 -14.21 -8.66
N GLY A 99 -9.44 -12.95 -9.09
CA GLY A 99 -10.60 -12.08 -8.84
C GLY A 99 -10.71 -11.54 -7.41
N ILE A 100 -9.61 -11.46 -6.66
CA ILE A 100 -9.56 -10.81 -5.34
C ILE A 100 -9.51 -9.29 -5.49
N LEU A 101 -8.68 -8.80 -6.41
CA LEU A 101 -8.60 -7.40 -6.78
C LEU A 101 -9.40 -7.13 -8.05
N SER A 102 -10.19 -6.06 -8.01
CA SER A 102 -11.03 -5.59 -9.10
C SER A 102 -11.23 -4.07 -9.00
N ALA A 103 -11.92 -3.48 -9.99
CA ALA A 103 -12.22 -2.05 -10.00
C ALA A 103 -13.08 -1.57 -8.81
N THR A 104 -13.72 -2.48 -8.08
CA THR A 104 -14.51 -2.17 -6.88
C THR A 104 -13.74 -2.39 -5.57
N SER A 105 -12.52 -2.90 -5.64
CA SER A 105 -11.80 -3.32 -4.43
C SER A 105 -11.24 -2.14 -3.61
N LEU A 106 -11.22 -2.33 -2.30
CA LEU A 106 -10.59 -1.44 -1.32
C LEU A 106 -9.34 -2.11 -0.74
N VAL A 107 -8.23 -1.39 -0.77
CA VAL A 107 -6.92 -1.89 -0.30
C VAL A 107 -6.39 -1.02 0.82
N LEU A 108 -5.90 -1.65 1.89
CA LEU A 108 -5.17 -1.01 2.98
C LEU A 108 -3.68 -1.36 2.87
N GLU A 109 -2.80 -0.36 2.96
CA GLU A 109 -1.37 -0.56 3.12
C GLU A 109 -0.93 -0.18 4.53
N LEU A 110 -0.29 -1.12 5.21
CA LEU A 110 0.36 -0.93 6.50
C LEU A 110 1.84 -0.61 6.25
N GLY A 111 2.33 0.49 6.83
CA GLY A 111 3.75 0.86 6.77
C GLY A 111 4.17 1.33 5.38
N CYS A 112 3.42 2.27 4.79
CA CYS A 112 3.67 2.71 3.41
C CYS A 112 4.96 3.52 3.22
N GLY A 113 5.61 3.94 4.31
CA GLY A 113 6.72 4.89 4.32
C GLY A 113 6.35 6.20 3.63
N ILE A 114 7.35 6.93 3.13
CA ILE A 114 7.13 8.21 2.44
C ILE A 114 6.64 8.08 1.00
N SER A 115 6.67 6.89 0.39
CA SER A 115 6.75 6.79 -1.07
C SER A 115 5.39 6.87 -1.78
N GLY A 116 4.37 6.20 -1.24
CA GLY A 116 3.08 6.01 -1.91
C GLY A 116 3.17 5.20 -3.22
N LEU A 117 4.28 4.50 -3.49
CA LEU A 117 4.51 3.83 -4.78
C LEU A 117 3.50 2.72 -5.09
N ALA A 118 3.20 1.85 -4.12
CA ALA A 118 2.23 0.78 -4.30
C ALA A 118 0.83 1.35 -4.58
N ALA A 119 0.40 2.36 -3.81
CA ALA A 119 -0.84 3.09 -4.06
C ALA A 119 -0.89 3.73 -5.45
N LEU A 120 0.15 4.47 -5.85
CA LEU A 120 0.23 5.13 -7.15
C LEU A 120 -0.01 4.15 -8.29
N LEU A 121 0.64 2.98 -8.26
CA LEU A 121 0.53 1.99 -9.33
C LEU A 121 -0.74 1.15 -9.25
N LEU A 122 -1.26 0.83 -8.06
CA LEU A 122 -2.43 -0.03 -7.90
C LEU A 122 -3.76 0.72 -8.02
N ALA A 123 -3.86 1.94 -7.49
CA ALA A 123 -5.11 2.71 -7.44
C ALA A 123 -5.82 2.90 -8.80
N PRO A 124 -5.15 3.00 -9.96
CA PRO A 124 -5.83 3.02 -11.25
C PRO A 124 -6.71 1.79 -11.52
N HIS A 125 -6.40 0.65 -10.90
CA HIS A 125 -7.05 -0.64 -11.13
C HIS A 125 -8.14 -1.00 -10.11
N ILE A 126 -8.28 -0.21 -9.04
CA ILE A 126 -9.19 -0.49 -7.92
C ILE A 126 -10.06 0.72 -7.58
N ALA A 127 -10.97 0.58 -6.61
CA ALA A 127 -11.83 1.67 -6.17
C ALA A 127 -11.07 2.67 -5.30
N ARG A 128 -10.38 2.17 -4.27
CA ARG A 128 -9.68 3.02 -3.31
C ARG A 128 -8.49 2.30 -2.67
N TYR A 129 -7.43 3.06 -2.43
CA TYR A 129 -6.23 2.64 -1.73
C TYR A 129 -6.01 3.55 -0.52
N VAL A 130 -5.90 2.96 0.67
CA VAL A 130 -5.63 3.67 1.92
C VAL A 130 -4.20 3.38 2.35
N LEU A 131 -3.38 4.42 2.37
CA LEU A 131 -2.00 4.41 2.84
C LEU A 131 -1.98 4.68 4.33
N THR A 132 -1.31 3.85 5.12
CA THR A 132 -1.13 4.09 6.55
C THR A 132 0.33 3.94 6.99
N ASP A 133 0.72 4.81 7.91
CA ASP A 133 2.02 4.81 8.58
C ASP A 133 1.93 5.81 9.76
N GLN A 134 3.03 6.01 10.48
CA GLN A 134 3.11 7.06 11.48
C GLN A 134 2.93 8.45 10.87
N ALA A 135 2.29 9.35 11.62
CA ALA A 135 1.94 10.70 11.15
C ALA A 135 3.11 11.53 10.57
N TYR A 136 4.36 11.23 10.94
CA TYR A 136 5.52 11.99 10.45
C TYR A 136 5.75 11.86 8.93
N VAL A 137 5.28 10.78 8.29
CA VAL A 137 5.46 10.58 6.85
C VAL A 137 4.43 11.37 6.01
N ALA A 138 3.32 11.78 6.62
CA ALA A 138 2.11 12.29 5.96
C ALA A 138 2.43 13.31 4.86
N ARG A 139 3.20 14.35 5.22
CA ARG A 139 3.56 15.44 4.31
C ARG A 139 4.29 14.95 3.06
N LEU A 140 5.19 13.98 3.20
CA LEU A 140 5.95 13.45 2.05
C LEU A 140 5.11 12.48 1.23
N VAL A 141 4.28 11.66 1.88
CA VAL A 141 3.33 10.78 1.16
C VAL A 141 2.39 11.61 0.29
N GLU A 142 1.75 12.62 0.86
CA GLU A 142 0.82 13.51 0.14
C GLU A 142 1.52 14.21 -1.03
N ARG A 143 2.73 14.74 -0.82
CA ARG A 143 3.54 15.35 -1.88
C ARG A 143 3.84 14.35 -3.00
N ASN A 144 4.35 13.17 -2.65
CA ASN A 144 4.75 12.15 -3.62
C ASN A 144 3.54 11.65 -4.40
N VAL A 145 2.39 11.46 -3.76
CA VAL A 145 1.16 11.09 -4.46
C VAL A 145 0.73 12.20 -5.42
N ALA A 146 0.64 13.45 -4.95
CA ALA A 146 0.19 14.59 -5.76
C ALA A 146 1.07 14.85 -6.99
N GLU A 147 2.39 14.77 -6.83
CA GLU A 147 3.36 15.02 -7.90
C GLU A 147 3.32 13.96 -9.01
N ASN A 148 2.96 12.71 -8.67
CA ASN A 148 3.01 11.59 -9.61
C ASN A 148 1.65 11.15 -10.16
N TRP A 149 0.55 11.44 -9.47
CA TRP A 149 -0.78 10.89 -9.78
C TRP A 149 -1.23 11.16 -11.23
N ALA A 150 -1.12 12.41 -11.68
CA ALA A 150 -1.56 12.80 -13.04
C ALA A 150 -0.80 12.04 -14.14
N ALA A 151 0.51 11.82 -13.96
CA ALA A 151 1.35 11.07 -14.90
C ALA A 151 0.95 9.59 -14.94
N VAL A 152 0.65 9.00 -13.78
CA VAL A 152 0.25 7.60 -13.68
C VAL A 152 -1.10 7.35 -14.36
N VAL A 153 -2.12 8.15 -14.06
CA VAL A 153 -3.46 7.99 -14.64
C VAL A 153 -3.44 8.16 -16.17
N THR A 154 -2.71 9.16 -16.66
CA THR A 154 -2.61 9.42 -18.10
C THR A 154 -1.98 8.24 -18.85
N ALA A 155 -0.91 7.67 -18.29
CA ALA A 155 -0.20 6.58 -18.93
C ALA A 155 -1.00 5.27 -18.89
N THR A 156 -1.91 5.09 -17.92
CA THR A 156 -2.83 3.94 -17.86
C THR A 156 -3.95 4.07 -18.90
N ALA A 157 -4.49 5.27 -19.11
CA ALA A 157 -5.51 5.51 -20.14
C ALA A 157 -4.98 5.38 -21.58
N ALA A 158 -3.72 5.76 -21.82
CA ALA A 158 -3.17 5.86 -23.18
C ALA A 158 -2.60 4.55 -23.75
N GLY A 159 -2.40 3.50 -22.95
CA GLY A 159 -1.77 2.24 -23.39
C GLY A 159 -0.39 2.41 -24.07
N LYS A 160 0.29 3.55 -23.89
CA LYS A 160 1.49 3.98 -24.63
C LYS A 160 2.61 4.44 -23.68
N PRO A 161 3.90 4.29 -24.08
CA PRO A 161 5.04 4.68 -23.25
C PRO A 161 5.15 6.21 -23.08
N ALA A 162 5.59 6.62 -21.89
CA ALA A 162 5.38 7.93 -21.25
C ALA A 162 6.13 9.16 -21.82
N LYS A 163 6.92 9.04 -22.89
CA LYS A 163 7.83 10.13 -23.34
C LYS A 163 7.13 11.42 -23.81
N ALA A 164 5.82 11.39 -24.10
CA ALA A 164 5.06 12.58 -24.54
C ALA A 164 4.26 13.27 -23.42
N ALA A 165 4.04 12.62 -22.26
CA ALA A 165 3.17 13.14 -21.21
C ALA A 165 3.83 14.22 -20.33
N ARG A 166 5.16 14.22 -20.23
CA ARG A 166 5.92 15.13 -19.33
C ARG A 166 5.80 16.61 -19.71
N ARG A 167 5.45 16.96 -20.96
CA ARG A 167 5.23 18.35 -21.40
C ARG A 167 3.82 18.88 -21.10
N ALA A 168 2.83 18.02 -20.86
CA ALA A 168 1.45 18.44 -20.57
C ALA A 168 1.20 18.62 -19.05
N ALA A 169 1.86 17.82 -18.20
CA ALA A 169 1.68 17.87 -16.75
C ALA A 169 2.22 19.17 -16.11
N VAL A 170 3.33 19.72 -16.62
CA VAL A 170 3.95 20.95 -16.08
C VAL A 170 3.06 22.19 -16.27
N ALA A 171 2.16 22.18 -17.26
CA ALA A 171 1.22 23.29 -17.49
C ALA A 171 -0.03 23.25 -16.59
N SER A 172 -0.29 22.13 -15.90
CA SER A 172 -1.50 21.93 -15.06
C SER A 172 -1.22 22.05 -13.56
N ALA A 173 0.06 22.05 -13.16
CA ALA A 173 0.48 22.13 -11.75
C ALA A 173 0.24 23.51 -11.09
N SER A 174 -0.06 24.57 -11.87
CA SER A 174 -0.34 25.90 -11.33
C SER A 174 -1.79 26.10 -10.84
N SER A 175 -2.56 25.01 -10.70
CA SER A 175 -3.97 25.06 -10.24
C SER A 175 -4.33 24.03 -9.18
N ALA A 176 -3.37 23.30 -8.63
CA ALA A 176 -3.59 22.24 -7.63
C ALA A 176 -3.30 22.71 -6.18
N GLU A 177 -3.62 23.96 -5.84
CA GLU A 177 -3.48 24.48 -4.47
C GLU A 177 -4.65 24.12 -3.53
N ASP A 178 -5.60 23.30 -3.98
CA ASP A 178 -6.74 22.86 -3.15
C ASP A 178 -7.11 21.38 -3.39
N ALA A 179 -6.23 20.48 -2.94
CA ALA A 179 -6.54 19.05 -2.82
C ALA A 179 -6.54 18.61 -1.34
N GLY A 180 -7.15 19.44 -0.48
CA GLY A 180 -7.59 19.01 0.85
C GLY A 180 -8.68 17.95 0.71
N GLY A 181 -8.60 16.89 1.52
CA GLY A 181 -9.37 15.65 1.38
C GLY A 181 -10.87 15.85 1.11
N GLY A 182 -11.29 15.45 -0.09
CA GLY A 182 -12.69 15.41 -0.51
C GLY A 182 -13.14 13.99 -0.85
N GLU A 183 -14.44 13.74 -0.71
CA GLU A 183 -15.12 12.55 -1.19
C GLU A 183 -14.79 12.33 -2.68
N GLY A 184 -14.11 11.22 -3.02
CA GLY A 184 -13.74 10.86 -4.39
C GLY A 184 -12.24 10.67 -4.68
N GLN A 185 -11.35 10.90 -3.72
CA GLN A 185 -9.92 10.56 -3.89
C GLN A 185 -9.69 9.04 -3.87
N LYS A 186 -9.07 8.51 -4.94
CA LYS A 186 -8.70 7.08 -5.04
C LYS A 186 -7.56 6.68 -4.11
N ILE A 187 -6.68 7.61 -3.74
CA ILE A 187 -5.56 7.38 -2.83
C ILE A 187 -5.75 8.32 -1.64
N VAL A 188 -5.76 7.76 -0.43
CA VAL A 188 -5.92 8.54 0.80
C VAL A 188 -4.86 8.09 1.79
N PHE A 189 -4.20 9.04 2.46
CA PHE A 189 -3.32 8.75 3.58
C PHE A 189 -4.11 8.89 4.90
N THR A 190 -3.89 7.99 5.84
CA THR A 190 -4.41 8.08 7.20
C THR A 190 -3.35 7.60 8.19
N PRO A 191 -2.98 8.42 9.19
CA PRO A 191 -2.05 7.97 10.22
C PRO A 191 -2.56 6.72 10.92
N LEU A 192 -1.67 5.76 11.15
CA LEU A 192 -1.93 4.58 11.97
C LEU A 192 -0.63 4.15 12.64
N ASP A 193 -0.58 4.28 13.95
CA ASP A 193 0.49 3.75 14.80
C ASP A 193 0.06 2.41 15.38
N TRP A 194 0.70 1.32 14.93
CA TRP A 194 0.34 -0.05 15.32
C TRP A 194 0.42 -0.30 16.83
N GLU A 195 1.24 0.46 17.55
CA GLU A 195 1.44 0.28 18.99
C GLU A 195 0.34 0.94 19.83
N THR A 196 -0.33 1.96 19.30
CA THR A 196 -1.16 2.87 20.12
C THR A 196 -2.55 3.16 19.55
N ASP A 197 -2.72 3.07 18.23
CA ASP A 197 -3.99 3.41 17.59
C ASP A 197 -4.92 2.21 17.50
N ALA A 198 -6.23 2.47 17.65
CA ALA A 198 -7.26 1.48 17.44
C ALA A 198 -7.68 1.42 15.97
N VAL A 199 -7.77 0.21 15.41
CA VAL A 199 -8.34 -0.02 14.08
C VAL A 199 -9.87 0.12 14.15
N THR A 200 -10.43 0.95 13.28
CA THR A 200 -11.90 1.16 13.18
C THR A 200 -12.34 1.25 11.72
N ALA A 201 -13.64 1.08 11.48
CA ALA A 201 -14.25 1.23 10.14
C ALA A 201 -14.01 2.61 9.50
N ALA A 202 -13.63 3.62 10.29
CA ALA A 202 -13.28 4.94 9.77
C ALA A 202 -12.10 4.87 8.78
N LEU A 203 -11.18 3.91 8.94
CA LEU A 203 -10.06 3.69 8.01
C LEU A 203 -10.55 3.34 6.60
N ALA A 204 -11.65 2.59 6.47
CA ALA A 204 -12.24 2.23 5.19
C ALA A 204 -13.11 3.37 4.59
N GLY A 205 -13.32 4.46 5.34
CA GLY A 205 -14.15 5.60 4.96
C GLY A 205 -15.55 5.59 5.55
N GLY A 206 -15.74 4.97 6.73
CA GLY A 206 -17.02 4.73 7.42
C GLY A 206 -17.85 5.96 7.85
N GLY A 207 -18.17 6.85 6.91
CA GLY A 207 -19.35 7.74 6.99
C GLY A 207 -20.63 6.97 6.65
N SER A 208 -21.81 7.60 6.80
CA SER A 208 -23.08 6.93 6.48
C SER A 208 -23.13 6.54 4.99
N GLY A 209 -23.01 5.25 4.69
CA GLY A 209 -22.95 4.71 3.33
C GLY A 209 -21.53 4.49 2.77
N GLY A 210 -20.48 4.72 3.55
CA GLY A 210 -19.10 4.37 3.20
C GLY A 210 -18.76 2.91 3.51
N ALA A 211 -17.72 2.39 2.87
CA ALA A 211 -17.23 1.04 3.15
C ALA A 211 -16.72 0.93 4.60
N LYS A 212 -16.96 -0.22 5.23
CA LYS A 212 -16.52 -0.49 6.60
C LYS A 212 -15.31 -1.44 6.69
N THR A 213 -14.91 -2.04 5.57
CA THR A 213 -13.86 -3.07 5.51
C THR A 213 -12.98 -2.96 4.26
N PHE A 214 -11.97 -3.83 4.17
CA PHE A 214 -10.98 -3.90 3.07
C PHE A 214 -10.95 -5.29 2.45
N ASP A 215 -10.74 -5.36 1.14
CA ASP A 215 -10.60 -6.64 0.42
C ASP A 215 -9.20 -7.21 0.51
N VAL A 216 -8.19 -6.35 0.59
CA VAL A 216 -6.79 -6.74 0.72
C VAL A 216 -6.07 -5.80 1.70
N VAL A 217 -5.28 -6.39 2.58
CA VAL A 217 -4.27 -5.70 3.38
C VAL A 217 -2.90 -6.04 2.82
N VAL A 218 -2.08 -5.02 2.55
CA VAL A 218 -0.70 -5.19 2.08
C VAL A 218 0.28 -4.55 3.06
N ALA A 219 1.45 -5.17 3.20
CA ALA A 219 2.56 -4.63 3.96
C ALA A 219 3.85 -5.02 3.22
N CYS A 220 4.68 -4.04 2.87
CA CYS A 220 5.92 -4.27 2.15
C CYS A 220 7.09 -3.86 3.04
N ASP A 221 8.03 -4.77 3.27
CA ASP A 221 9.24 -4.53 4.09
C ASP A 221 8.95 -4.06 5.54
N CYS A 222 7.88 -4.59 6.14
CA CYS A 222 7.42 -4.20 7.47
C CYS A 222 7.93 -5.11 8.61
N VAL A 223 8.55 -6.25 8.28
CA VAL A 223 9.00 -7.25 9.26
C VAL A 223 10.52 -7.20 9.40
N TYR A 224 11.01 -6.24 10.17
CA TYR A 224 12.45 -6.02 10.42
C TYR A 224 12.77 -5.65 11.88
N ASN A 225 11.79 -5.18 12.65
CA ASN A 225 11.93 -4.84 14.06
C ASN A 225 11.07 -5.77 14.89
N GLU A 226 11.69 -6.61 15.72
CA GLU A 226 11.01 -7.60 16.54
C GLU A 226 9.99 -6.98 17.50
N ALA A 227 10.28 -5.78 18.03
CA ALA A 227 9.36 -5.07 18.93
C ALA A 227 8.02 -4.71 18.27
N LEU A 228 7.97 -4.65 16.93
CA LEU A 228 6.77 -4.31 16.18
C LEU A 228 5.98 -5.54 15.71
N ILE A 229 6.47 -6.76 15.91
CA ILE A 229 5.80 -7.97 15.39
C ILE A 229 4.41 -8.13 16.01
N GLU A 230 4.31 -8.09 17.35
CA GLU A 230 3.03 -8.23 18.05
C GLU A 230 2.02 -7.15 17.67
N PRO A 231 2.33 -5.84 17.73
CA PRO A 231 1.39 -4.79 17.31
C PRO A 231 1.03 -4.85 15.82
N PHE A 232 1.96 -5.23 14.94
CA PHE A 232 1.68 -5.43 13.51
C PHE A 232 0.68 -6.58 13.28
N VAL A 233 0.87 -7.72 13.94
CA VAL A 233 -0.04 -8.87 13.84
C VAL A 233 -1.41 -8.52 14.42
N ALA A 234 -1.46 -7.85 15.57
CA ALA A 234 -2.72 -7.38 16.17
C ALA A 234 -3.48 -6.45 15.22
N THR A 235 -2.78 -5.48 14.60
CA THR A 235 -3.35 -4.59 13.59
C THR A 235 -3.94 -5.36 12.41
N CYS A 236 -3.21 -6.35 11.87
CA CYS A 236 -3.72 -7.21 10.79
C CYS A 236 -5.02 -7.94 11.20
N VAL A 237 -5.05 -8.51 12.41
CA VAL A 237 -6.22 -9.21 12.94
C VAL A 237 -7.41 -8.26 13.08
N ASP A 238 -7.19 -7.07 13.65
CA ASP A 238 -8.27 -6.11 13.87
C ASP A 238 -8.83 -5.54 12.57
N VAL A 239 -7.99 -5.33 11.55
CA VAL A 239 -8.46 -4.96 10.21
C VAL A 239 -9.34 -6.07 9.61
N CYS A 240 -8.92 -7.33 9.72
CA CYS A 240 -9.70 -8.46 9.23
C CYS A 240 -11.05 -8.61 9.97
N ARG A 241 -11.11 -8.30 11.27
CA ARG A 241 -12.35 -8.32 12.08
C ARG A 241 -13.37 -7.29 11.63
N LEU A 242 -12.95 -6.19 10.99
CA LEU A 242 -13.90 -5.22 10.43
C LEU A 242 -14.82 -5.87 9.38
N ARG A 243 -14.34 -6.88 8.64
CA ARG A 243 -15.16 -7.61 7.66
C ARG A 243 -16.25 -8.44 8.33
N THR A 244 -15.90 -9.19 9.38
CA THR A 244 -16.88 -10.04 10.08
C THR A 244 -17.96 -9.23 10.77
N ALA A 245 -17.62 -8.06 11.32
CA ALA A 245 -18.60 -7.18 11.94
C ALA A 245 -19.57 -6.54 10.92
N ASP A 246 -19.11 -6.29 9.70
CA ASP A 246 -19.95 -5.75 8.62
C ASP A 246 -20.95 -6.80 8.11
N ASP A 247 -20.51 -8.06 7.98
CA ASP A 247 -21.38 -9.18 7.61
C ASP A 247 -22.51 -9.39 8.65
N ASP A 248 -22.20 -9.29 9.95
CA ASP A 248 -23.18 -9.40 11.05
C ASP A 248 -24.22 -8.24 11.03
N ASP A 249 -23.79 -7.01 10.71
CA ASP A 249 -24.67 -5.85 10.58
C ASP A 249 -25.66 -6.02 9.40
N GLU A 250 -25.20 -6.58 8.27
CA GLU A 250 -26.04 -6.82 7.09
C GLU A 250 -27.10 -7.92 7.34
N GLU A 251 -26.74 -9.00 8.04
CA GLU A 251 -27.70 -10.07 8.38
C GLU A 251 -28.74 -9.63 9.42
N GLY A 252 -28.37 -8.78 10.38
CA GLY A 252 -29.26 -8.28 11.44
C GLY A 252 -30.27 -7.21 10.97
N GLY A 253 -29.99 -6.48 9.89
CA GLY A 253 -30.84 -5.42 9.37
C GLY A 253 -32.00 -5.87 8.47
N GLY A 254 -32.03 -7.14 8.04
CA GLY A 254 -33.05 -7.69 7.14
C GLY A 254 -34.34 -8.17 7.82
N GLY A 255 -34.47 -7.99 9.14
CA GLY A 255 -35.50 -8.62 9.96
C GLY A 255 -36.43 -7.64 10.70
N ASP A 256 -36.93 -6.59 10.06
CA ASP A 256 -38.14 -5.92 10.57
C ASP A 256 -38.95 -5.30 9.42
N GLY A 257 -40.03 -5.98 9.04
CA GLY A 257 -40.86 -5.65 7.89
C GLY A 257 -41.96 -6.69 7.68
N GLY A 258 -42.70 -7.00 8.76
CA GLY A 258 -43.93 -7.81 8.76
C GLY A 258 -45.13 -6.99 9.18
#